data_AF-A0A519VLP2-F1
#
_entry.id   AF-A0A519VLP2-F1
#
_cell.length_a   1.000
_cell.length_b   1.000
_cell.length_c   1.000
_cell.angle_alpha   90.00
_cell.angle_beta   90.00
_cell.angle_gamma   90.00
#
_symmetry.space_group_name_H-M   'P 1'
#
loop_
_entity.id
_entity.type
_entity.pdbx_description
1 polymer ?
#
loop_
_entity_poly.entity_id
_entity_poly.type
_entity_poly.pdbx_seq_one_letter_code
_entity_poly.pdbx_strand_id
1 'polypeptide(L)'
;MQNTEKDISLTFLYFLLSTLITGWFIWQKHTLYESTQQMMLSGGIAGAKWGIQILAALLFLGKKKFEFIRRISFVCFIGSALLLSYYLMAYLPISNANQFLFALVLCVAVMLILYFKAVIKTRISLKWFFGWVLCLCIAITLQLTIVFHII
;
A
#
# COMPACT_ATOMS: atom_id res chain seq x y z
N MET A 1 0.83 -2.78 -27.85
CA MET A 1 0.58 -4.20 -27.56
C MET A 1 0.92 -4.48 -26.11
N GLN A 2 0.03 -5.16 -25.39
CA GLN A 2 0.24 -5.57 -24.00
C GLN A 2 1.29 -6.70 -23.99
N ASN A 3 2.44 -6.49 -23.36
CA ASN A 3 3.43 -7.56 -23.18
C ASN A 3 3.19 -8.19 -21.81
N THR A 4 2.33 -9.21 -21.80
CA THR A 4 1.83 -9.85 -20.58
C THR A 4 2.96 -10.41 -19.71
N GLU A 5 4.01 -10.98 -20.30
CA GLU A 5 5.16 -11.52 -19.55
C GLU A 5 5.94 -10.43 -18.81
N LYS A 6 6.19 -9.31 -19.50
CA LYS A 6 6.79 -8.13 -18.89
C LYS A 6 5.91 -7.54 -17.79
N ASP A 7 4.59 -7.51 -18.01
CA ASP A 7 3.64 -7.00 -17.02
C ASP A 7 3.61 -7.86 -15.75
N ILE A 8 3.63 -9.18 -15.90
CA ILE A 8 3.69 -10.13 -14.77
C ILE A 8 5.01 -10.01 -14.02
N SER A 9 6.14 -9.97 -14.73
CA SER A 9 7.48 -9.88 -14.12
C SER A 9 7.64 -8.60 -13.30
N LEU A 10 7.22 -7.45 -13.87
CA LEU A 10 7.25 -6.17 -13.16
C LEU A 10 6.29 -6.14 -11.98
N THR A 11 5.10 -6.74 -12.13
CA THR A 11 4.14 -6.88 -11.04
C THR A 11 4.76 -7.62 -9.86
N PHE A 12 5.38 -8.77 -10.12
CA PHE A 12 6.04 -9.57 -9.11
C PHE A 12 7.15 -8.79 -8.42
N LEU A 13 8.02 -8.15 -9.19
CA LEU A 13 9.12 -7.34 -8.65
C LEU A 13 8.60 -6.22 -7.74
N TYR A 14 7.61 -5.45 -8.19
CA TYR A 14 7.07 -4.34 -7.39
C TYR A 14 6.39 -4.81 -6.11
N PHE A 15 5.62 -5.91 -6.15
CA PHE A 15 5.01 -6.45 -4.93
C PHE A 15 6.06 -7.06 -3.99
N LEU A 16 7.08 -7.73 -4.51
CA LEU A 16 8.16 -8.27 -3.70
C LEU A 16 8.90 -7.13 -2.98
N LEU A 17 9.32 -6.10 -3.71
CA LEU A 17 9.99 -4.93 -3.12
C LEU A 17 9.08 -4.21 -2.11
N SER A 18 7.81 -4.02 -2.45
CA SER A 18 6.83 -3.41 -1.54
C SER A 18 6.69 -4.22 -0.24
N THR A 19 6.59 -5.54 -0.33
CA THR A 19 6.48 -6.44 0.82
C THR A 19 7.75 -6.42 1.67
N LEU A 20 8.93 -6.48 1.06
CA LEU A 20 10.21 -6.43 1.77
C LEU A 20 10.39 -5.09 2.49
N ILE A 21 10.11 -3.97 1.83
CA ILE A 21 10.24 -2.63 2.42
C ILE A 21 9.24 -2.44 3.57
N THR A 22 7.97 -2.81 3.36
CA THR A 22 6.93 -2.70 4.38
C THR A 22 7.23 -3.63 5.57
N GLY A 23 7.63 -4.87 5.33
CA GLY A 23 7.99 -5.82 6.38
C GLY A 23 9.21 -5.34 7.18
N TRP A 24 10.25 -4.84 6.51
CA TRP A 24 11.41 -4.25 7.17
C TRP A 24 11.02 -3.02 7.99
N PHE A 25 10.17 -2.14 7.46
CA PHE A 25 9.68 -0.97 8.19
C PHE A 25 8.93 -1.36 9.47
N ILE A 26 8.00 -2.32 9.38
CA ILE A 26 7.25 -2.85 10.54
C ILE A 26 8.22 -3.42 11.57
N TRP A 27 9.20 -4.23 11.13
CA TRP A 27 10.22 -4.82 12.01
C TRP A 27 11.05 -3.76 12.76
N GLN A 28 11.56 -2.76 12.04
CA GLN A 28 12.34 -1.66 12.64
C GLN A 28 11.50 -0.83 13.61
N LYS A 29 10.19 -0.78 13.41
CA LYS A 29 9.25 -0.06 14.26
C LYS A 29 8.47 -0.98 15.20
N HIS A 30 9.07 -2.11 15.59
CA HIS A 30 8.49 -3.02 16.60
C HIS A 30 8.05 -2.31 17.88
N THR A 31 8.72 -1.22 18.28
CA THR A 31 8.34 -0.42 19.47
C THR A 31 7.01 0.32 19.33
N LEU A 32 6.45 0.46 18.12
CA LEU A 32 5.10 0.98 17.89
C LEU A 32 4.02 -0.10 18.08
N TYR A 33 4.43 -1.36 18.27
CA TYR A 33 3.55 -2.50 18.45
C TYR A 33 3.78 -3.08 19.86
N GLU A 34 2.71 -3.46 20.54
CA GLU A 34 2.77 -4.05 21.88
C GLU A 34 3.22 -5.52 21.83
N SER A 35 3.04 -6.18 20.68
CA SER A 35 3.39 -7.59 20.50
C SER A 35 3.74 -7.96 19.05
N THR A 36 4.45 -9.07 18.88
CA THR A 36 4.70 -9.67 17.56
C THR A 36 3.40 -10.05 16.84
N GLN A 37 2.35 -10.41 17.59
CA GLN A 37 1.04 -10.71 17.02
C GLN A 37 0.41 -9.48 16.36
N GLN A 38 0.50 -8.30 16.98
CA GLN A 38 0.05 -7.04 16.37
C GLN A 38 0.87 -6.67 15.13
N MET A 39 2.19 -6.92 15.13
CA MET A 39 3.03 -6.72 13.92
C MET A 39 2.57 -7.61 12.77
N MET A 40 2.33 -8.89 13.05
CA MET A 40 1.80 -9.84 12.06
C MET A 40 0.41 -9.44 11.58
N LEU A 41 -0.46 -8.98 12.48
CA LEU A 41 -1.80 -8.48 12.12
C LEU A 41 -1.70 -7.24 11.22
N SER A 42 -0.81 -6.31 11.54
CA SER A 42 -0.55 -5.11 10.72
C SER A 42 -0.11 -5.47 9.30
N GLY A 43 0.86 -6.40 9.20
CA GLY A 43 1.30 -6.95 7.91
C GLY A 43 0.18 -7.69 7.18
N GLY A 44 -0.64 -8.45 7.91
CA GLY A 44 -1.80 -9.18 7.41
C GLY A 44 -2.86 -8.25 6.82
N ILE A 45 -3.20 -7.15 7.50
CA ILE A 45 -4.15 -6.14 7.00
C ILE A 45 -3.62 -5.50 5.71
N ALA A 46 -2.33 -5.13 5.69
CA ALA A 46 -1.70 -4.56 4.51
C ALA A 46 -1.72 -5.54 3.32
N GLY A 47 -1.33 -6.79 3.55
CA GLY A 47 -1.33 -7.87 2.57
C GLY A 47 -2.72 -8.24 2.07
N ALA A 48 -3.71 -8.34 2.97
CA ALA A 48 -5.10 -8.63 2.63
C ALA A 48 -5.69 -7.56 1.71
N LYS A 49 -5.43 -6.27 2.00
CA LYS A 49 -5.83 -5.16 1.14
C LYS A 49 -5.28 -5.31 -0.28
N TRP A 50 -4.01 -5.69 -0.43
CA TRP A 50 -3.42 -5.94 -1.75
C TRP A 50 -4.01 -7.19 -2.41
N GLY A 51 -4.15 -8.29 -1.67
CA GLY A 51 -4.70 -9.55 -2.15
C GLY A 51 -6.12 -9.41 -2.69
N ILE A 52 -7.00 -8.73 -1.95
CA ILE A 52 -8.38 -8.45 -2.38
C ILE A 52 -8.39 -7.66 -3.69
N GLN A 53 -7.51 -6.67 -3.85
CA GLN A 53 -7.43 -5.84 -5.05
C GLN A 53 -6.92 -6.62 -6.26
N ILE A 54 -5.90 -7.46 -6.07
CA ILE A 54 -5.38 -8.35 -7.12
C ILE A 54 -6.45 -9.35 -7.54
N LEU A 55 -7.10 -10.01 -6.57
CA LEU A 55 -8.14 -11.01 -6.85
C LEU A 55 -9.31 -10.37 -7.59
N ALA A 56 -9.81 -9.23 -7.12
CA ALA A 56 -10.86 -8.49 -7.81
C ALA A 56 -10.44 -8.16 -9.25
N ALA A 57 -9.23 -7.63 -9.46
CA ALA A 57 -8.73 -7.30 -10.79
C ALA A 57 -8.67 -8.53 -11.71
N LEU A 58 -8.23 -9.68 -11.21
CA LEU A 58 -8.16 -10.93 -11.96
C LEU A 58 -9.55 -11.43 -12.40
N LEU A 59 -10.56 -11.27 -11.54
CA LEU A 59 -11.94 -11.71 -11.80
C LEU A 59 -12.71 -10.77 -12.72
N PHE A 60 -12.56 -9.45 -12.54
CA PHE A 60 -13.49 -8.47 -13.12
C PHE A 60 -12.92 -7.60 -14.26
N LEU A 61 -11.60 -7.53 -14.46
CA LEU A 61 -11.00 -6.61 -15.46
C LEU A 61 -10.69 -7.24 -16.83
N GLY A 62 -10.95 -8.53 -17.02
CA GLY A 62 -10.78 -9.22 -18.30
C GLY A 62 -9.38 -8.98 -18.90
N LYS A 63 -9.31 -8.44 -20.12
CA LYS A 63 -8.04 -8.18 -20.82
C LYS A 63 -7.15 -7.14 -20.12
N LYS A 64 -7.74 -6.22 -19.34
CA LYS A 64 -7.03 -5.12 -18.67
C LYS A 64 -6.39 -5.52 -17.35
N LYS A 65 -6.63 -6.74 -16.86
CA LYS A 65 -6.22 -7.19 -15.52
C LYS A 65 -4.72 -7.04 -15.25
N PHE A 66 -3.85 -7.54 -16.13
CA PHE A 66 -2.40 -7.50 -15.90
C PHE A 66 -1.82 -6.08 -16.02
N GLU A 67 -2.34 -5.26 -16.93
CA GLU A 67 -1.92 -3.86 -17.01
C GLU A 67 -2.29 -3.11 -15.72
N PHE A 68 -3.52 -3.30 -15.24
CA PHE A 68 -3.98 -2.69 -14.00
C PHE A 68 -3.15 -3.17 -12.80
N ILE A 69 -2.97 -4.49 -12.68
CA ILE A 69 -2.22 -5.12 -11.58
C ILE A 69 -0.76 -4.62 -11.56
N ARG A 70 -0.11 -4.46 -12.73
CA ARG A 70 1.23 -3.85 -12.79
C ARG A 70 1.23 -2.41 -12.30
N ARG A 71 0.22 -1.62 -12.66
CA ARG A 71 0.15 -0.22 -12.22
C ARG A 71 -0.08 -0.11 -10.72
N ILE A 72 -0.98 -0.92 -10.15
CA ILE A 72 -1.25 -0.89 -8.70
C ILE A 72 -0.08 -1.46 -7.88
N SER A 73 0.65 -2.46 -8.39
CA SER A 73 1.86 -2.96 -7.73
C SER A 73 2.94 -1.87 -7.69
N PHE A 74 3.10 -1.10 -8.77
CA PHE A 74 3.96 0.08 -8.76
C PHE A 74 3.50 1.13 -7.72
N VAL A 75 2.18 1.39 -7.61
CA VAL A 75 1.65 2.29 -6.57
C VAL A 75 2.00 1.78 -5.17
N CYS A 76 1.89 0.47 -4.92
CA CYS A 76 2.24 -0.14 -3.63
C CYS A 76 3.74 0.00 -3.34
N PHE A 77 4.60 -0.27 -4.33
CA PHE A 77 6.04 -0.06 -4.21
C PHE A 77 6.40 1.39 -3.85
N ILE A 78 5.82 2.37 -4.55
CA ILE A 78 6.04 3.80 -4.23
C ILE A 78 5.54 4.14 -2.83
N GLY A 79 4.37 3.61 -2.43
CA GLY A 79 3.87 3.78 -1.07
C GLY A 79 4.83 3.23 -0.01
N SER A 80 5.31 2.00 -0.20
CA SER A 80 6.30 1.40 0.70
C SER A 80 7.60 2.20 0.74
N ALA A 81 8.11 2.66 -0.40
CA ALA A 81 9.31 3.49 -0.46
C ALA A 81 9.10 4.86 0.24
N LEU A 82 7.93 5.47 0.10
CA LEU A 82 7.61 6.75 0.76
C LEU A 82 7.49 6.61 2.27
N LEU A 83 7.11 5.45 2.81
CA LEU A 83 7.18 5.22 4.27
C LEU A 83 8.60 5.41 4.82
N LEU A 84 9.63 5.17 4.01
CA LEU A 84 11.02 5.42 4.40
C LEU A 84 11.36 6.90 4.57
N SER A 85 10.50 7.81 4.10
CA SER A 85 10.66 9.24 4.38
C SER A 85 10.63 9.53 5.88
N TYR A 86 10.05 8.64 6.69
CA TYR A 86 10.17 8.67 8.14
C TYR A 86 11.63 8.87 8.60
N TYR A 87 12.58 8.12 8.02
CA TYR A 87 13.99 8.21 8.40
C TYR A 87 14.64 9.52 7.95
N LEU A 88 14.14 10.13 6.87
CA LEU A 88 14.56 11.46 6.45
C LEU A 88 14.01 12.56 7.37
N MET A 89 12.82 12.34 7.94
CA MET A 89 12.21 13.26 8.90
C MET A 89 12.87 13.20 10.29
N ALA A 90 13.71 12.21 10.56
CA ALA A 90 14.46 12.12 11.82
C ALA A 90 15.45 13.29 12.02
N TYR A 91 15.83 13.99 10.94
CA TYR A 91 16.68 15.18 11.01
C TYR A 91 15.91 16.47 11.34
N LEU A 92 14.58 16.39 11.51
CA LEU A 92 13.73 17.51 11.89
C LEU A 92 13.43 17.47 13.41
N PRO A 93 13.27 18.63 14.07
CA PRO A 93 12.97 18.71 15.50
C PRO A 93 11.48 18.41 15.80
N ILE A 94 11.00 17.22 15.41
CA ILE A 94 9.63 16.75 15.63
C ILE A 94 9.63 15.36 16.28
N SER A 95 8.58 15.05 17.04
CA SER A 95 8.47 13.76 17.75
C SER A 95 8.40 12.57 16.79
N ASN A 96 8.84 11.39 17.24
CA ASN A 96 8.78 10.14 16.46
C ASN A 96 7.36 9.82 15.97
N ALA A 97 6.34 10.11 16.79
CA ALA A 97 4.94 9.93 16.42
C ALA A 97 4.54 10.85 15.26
N ASN A 98 4.94 12.13 15.30
CA ASN A 98 4.66 13.07 14.23
C ASN A 98 5.42 12.74 12.95
N GLN A 99 6.67 12.27 13.05
CA GLN A 99 7.43 11.78 11.89
C GLN A 99 6.70 10.61 11.20
N PHE A 100 6.20 9.65 11.99
CA PHE A 100 5.42 8.53 11.47
C PHE A 100 4.13 9.00 10.80
N LEU A 101 3.38 9.88 11.45
CA LEU A 101 2.15 10.43 10.91
C LEU A 101 2.38 11.18 9.59
N PHE A 102 3.40 12.03 9.50
CA PHE A 102 3.72 12.76 8.28
C PHE A 102 4.14 11.82 7.14
N ALA A 103 4.98 10.82 7.41
CA ALA A 103 5.36 9.82 6.41
C ALA A 103 4.14 9.02 5.92
N LEU A 104 3.22 8.65 6.83
CA LEU A 104 1.98 7.95 6.51
C LEU A 104 1.06 8.81 5.63
N VAL A 105 0.84 10.08 6.01
CA VAL A 105 0.01 11.03 5.24
C VAL A 105 0.60 11.26 3.85
N LEU A 106 1.92 11.47 3.76
CA LEU A 106 2.61 11.62 2.48
C LEU A 106 2.42 10.39 1.58
N CYS A 107 2.64 9.20 2.14
CA CYS A 107 2.44 7.93 1.46
C CYS A 107 1.00 7.80 0.92
N VAL A 108 -0.01 7.99 1.79
CA VAL A 108 -1.42 7.88 1.41
C VAL A 108 -1.80 8.90 0.33
N ALA A 109 -1.37 10.17 0.47
CA ALA A 109 -1.67 11.22 -0.49
C ALA A 109 -1.10 10.91 -1.88
N VAL A 110 0.17 10.48 -1.96
CA VAL A 110 0.80 10.11 -3.23
C VAL A 110 0.13 8.87 -3.81
N MET A 111 -0.16 7.84 -3.00
CA MET A 111 -0.84 6.63 -3.46
C MET A 111 -2.23 6.92 -4.02
N LEU A 112 -3.01 7.82 -3.41
CA LEU A 112 -4.31 8.27 -3.93
C LEU A 112 -4.18 8.82 -5.36
N ILE A 113 -3.24 9.75 -5.56
CA ILE A 113 -3.00 10.38 -6.87
C ILE A 113 -2.55 9.33 -7.91
N LEU A 114 -1.60 8.47 -7.54
CA LEU A 114 -1.06 7.47 -8.47
C LEU A 114 -2.09 6.37 -8.79
N TYR A 115 -2.91 5.96 -7.83
CA TYR A 115 -3.97 4.99 -8.06
C TYR A 115 -5.07 5.57 -8.95
N PHE A 116 -5.47 6.83 -8.73
CA PHE A 116 -6.38 7.53 -9.63
C PHE A 116 -5.82 7.57 -11.07
N LYS A 117 -4.54 7.94 -11.23
CA LYS A 117 -3.85 7.92 -12.52
C LYS A 117 -3.82 6.50 -13.13
N ALA A 118 -3.66 5.46 -12.32
CA ALA A 118 -3.68 4.08 -12.80
C ALA A 118 -5.06 3.68 -13.35
N VAL A 119 -6.13 4.05 -12.66
CA VAL A 119 -7.53 3.81 -13.09
C VAL A 119 -7.80 4.50 -14.43
N ILE A 120 -7.46 5.79 -14.55
CA ILE A 120 -7.66 6.57 -15.78
C ILE A 120 -6.82 6.02 -16.93
N LYS A 121 -5.52 5.75 -16.71
CA LYS A 121 -4.62 5.24 -17.76
C LYS A 121 -5.02 3.86 -18.27
N THR A 122 -5.57 3.00 -17.39
CA THR A 122 -6.05 1.67 -17.79
C THR A 122 -7.45 1.72 -18.43
N ARG A 123 -8.08 2.89 -18.46
CA ARG A 123 -9.43 3.11 -19.00
C ARG A 123 -10.46 2.19 -18.36
N ILE A 124 -10.42 2.04 -17.03
CA ILE A 124 -11.42 1.28 -16.26
C ILE A 124 -12.36 2.24 -15.52
N SER A 125 -13.48 1.72 -15.02
CA SER A 125 -14.47 2.53 -14.31
C SER A 125 -13.87 3.16 -13.04
N LEU A 126 -14.25 4.42 -12.76
CA LEU A 126 -13.91 5.12 -11.51
C LEU A 126 -14.42 4.39 -10.26
N LYS A 127 -15.38 3.47 -10.38
CA LYS A 127 -15.81 2.59 -9.27
C LYS A 127 -14.63 1.83 -8.65
N TRP A 128 -13.60 1.50 -9.43
CA TRP A 128 -12.38 0.87 -8.93
C TRP A 128 -11.55 1.77 -8.02
N PHE A 129 -11.53 3.07 -8.30
CA PHE A 129 -10.89 4.05 -7.43
C PHE A 129 -11.63 4.14 -6.09
N PHE A 130 -12.95 4.30 -6.11
CA PHE A 130 -13.74 4.38 -4.90
C PHE A 130 -13.72 3.09 -4.08
N GLY A 131 -13.78 1.92 -4.73
CA GLY A 131 -13.62 0.63 -4.05
C GLY A 131 -12.26 0.51 -3.37
N TRP A 132 -11.19 0.98 -4.01
CA TRP A 132 -9.86 1.02 -3.39
C TRP A 132 -9.81 1.97 -2.19
N VAL A 133 -10.37 3.17 -2.32
CA VAL A 133 -10.44 4.15 -1.21
C VAL A 133 -11.21 3.57 -0.04
N LEU A 134 -12.33 2.87 -0.28
CA LEU A 134 -13.08 2.20 0.75
C LEU A 134 -12.23 1.12 1.46
N CYS A 135 -11.54 0.25 0.71
CA CYS A 135 -10.62 -0.73 1.30
C CYS A 135 -9.50 -0.05 2.10
N LEU A 136 -9.00 1.10 1.65
CA LEU A 136 -7.98 1.87 2.36
C LEU A 136 -8.54 2.41 3.68
N CYS A 137 -9.73 3.01 3.67
CA CYS A 137 -10.38 3.50 4.89
C CYS A 137 -10.57 2.37 5.91
N ILE A 138 -11.07 1.21 5.47
CA ILE A 138 -11.23 0.03 6.33
C ILE A 138 -9.88 -0.41 6.90
N ALA A 139 -8.84 -0.52 6.06
CA ALA A 139 -7.51 -0.91 6.51
C ALA A 139 -6.92 0.08 7.53
N ILE A 140 -7.07 1.39 7.30
CA ILE A 140 -6.64 2.42 8.25
C ILE A 140 -7.41 2.30 9.56
N THR A 141 -8.74 2.16 9.51
CA THR A 141 -9.56 1.97 10.71
C THR A 141 -9.11 0.74 11.50
N LEU A 142 -8.93 -0.42 10.85
CA LEU A 142 -8.46 -1.64 11.52
C LEU A 142 -7.07 -1.48 12.15
N GLN A 143 -6.16 -0.77 11.49
CA GLN A 143 -4.84 -0.48 12.05
C GLN A 143 -4.96 0.42 13.28
N LEU A 144 -5.79 1.47 13.22
CA LEU A 144 -5.93 2.41 14.34
C LEU A 144 -6.67 1.79 15.54
N THR A 145 -7.67 0.95 15.32
CA THR A 145 -8.50 0.38 16.42
C THR A 145 -7.93 -0.92 16.97
N ILE A 146 -7.49 -1.85 16.11
CA ILE A 146 -7.10 -3.20 16.52
C ILE A 146 -5.60 -3.33 16.73
N VAL A 147 -4.79 -2.61 15.95
CA VAL A 147 -3.33 -2.74 16.02
C VAL A 147 -2.73 -1.73 16.98
N PHE A 148 -3.14 -0.46 16.90
CA PHE A 148 -2.55 0.62 17.69
C PHE A 148 -3.42 1.09 18.86
N HIS A 149 -4.67 0.63 18.97
CA HIS A 149 -5.60 0.99 20.05
C HIS A 149 -5.72 2.51 20.29
N ILE A 150 -5.71 3.30 19.21
CA ILE A 150 -5.74 4.78 19.24
C ILE A 150 -7.17 5.34 19.26
N ILE A 151 -8.12 4.63 18.63
CA ILE A 151 -9.53 5.03 18.49
C ILE A 151 -10.42 3.95 19.14
#